data_AF-A0AAW8LDH3-F1
#
_entry.id   AF-A0AAW8LDH3-F1
#
_cell.length_a   1.000
_cell.length_b   1.000
_cell.length_c   1.000
_cell.angle_alpha   90.00
_cell.angle_beta   90.00
_cell.angle_gamma   90.00
#
_symmetry.space_group_name_H-M   'P 1'
#
loop_
_entity.id
_entity.type
_entity.pdbx_description
1 polymer ?
#
loop_
_entity_poly.entity_id
_entity_poly.type
_entity_poly.pdbx_seq_one_letter_code
_entity_poly.pdbx_strand_id
1 'polypeptide(L)' 'MNNRSLTDIRAVITGALGLIGLYLVVCSVLFNSAEEMNKTGGINANLWSGLGLLAIAAGMGLWWWIKPNPSEGE' A
#
# COMPACT_ATOMS: atom_id res chain seq x y z
N MET A 1 -18.98 17.83 8.91
CA MET A 1 -18.23 16.56 8.97
C MET A 1 -17.61 16.35 7.60
N ASN A 2 -16.30 16.11 7.49
CA ASN A 2 -15.69 15.80 6.20
C ASN A 2 -16.21 14.42 5.75
N ASN A 3 -17.13 14.40 4.79
CA ASN A 3 -17.71 13.17 4.25
C ASN A 3 -16.68 12.49 3.33
N ARG A 4 -15.76 11.73 3.91
CA ARG A 4 -14.81 10.92 3.14
C ARG A 4 -15.50 9.65 2.68
N SER A 5 -15.79 9.54 1.38
CA SER A 5 -16.32 8.31 0.83
C SER A 5 -15.25 7.21 0.82
N LEU A 6 -15.61 6.01 1.28
CA LEU A 6 -14.77 4.81 1.19
C LEU A 6 -14.78 4.20 -0.23
N THR A 7 -15.74 4.57 -1.07
CA THR A 7 -15.78 4.18 -2.50
C THR A 7 -14.93 5.08 -3.38
N ASP A 8 -14.35 6.16 -2.84
CA ASP A 8 -13.37 6.98 -3.55
C ASP A 8 -12.17 6.12 -3.97
N ILE A 9 -11.77 6.24 -5.23
CA ILE A 9 -10.67 5.46 -5.80
C ILE A 9 -9.38 5.60 -4.99
N ARG A 10 -9.12 6.75 -4.37
CA ARG A 10 -7.95 6.98 -3.53
C ARG A 10 -8.02 6.16 -2.24
N ALA A 11 -9.21 6.04 -1.64
CA ALA A 11 -9.43 5.19 -0.46
C ALA A 11 -9.24 3.71 -0.82
N VAL A 12 -9.82 3.28 -1.95
CA VAL A 12 -9.70 1.91 -2.45
C VAL A 12 -8.24 1.55 -2.73
N ILE A 13 -7.50 2.42 -3.43
CA ILE A 13 -6.06 2.21 -3.72
C ILE A 13 -5.26 2.18 -2.42
N THR A 14 -5.53 3.10 -1.48
CA THR A 14 -4.85 3.14 -0.18
C THR A 14 -5.03 1.82 0.58
N GLY A 15 -6.25 1.30 0.65
CA GLY A 15 -6.55 0.03 1.30
C GLY A 15 -5.92 -1.16 0.59
N ALA A 16 -6.11 -1.27 -0.73
CA ALA A 16 -5.61 -2.39 -1.52
C ALA A 16 -4.08 -2.47 -1.51
N LEU A 17 -3.40 -1.39 -1.92
CA LEU A 17 -1.93 -1.37 -1.96
C LEU A 17 -1.34 -1.38 -0.55
N GLY A 18 -2.00 -0.75 0.44
CA GLY A 18 -1.56 -0.76 1.83
C GLY A 18 -1.55 -2.17 2.43
N LEU A 19 -2.62 -2.93 2.23
CA LEU A 19 -2.72 -4.32 2.71
C LEU A 19 -1.71 -5.23 2.02
N ILE A 20 -1.59 -5.15 0.69
CA ILE A 20 -0.63 -5.95 -0.07
C ILE A 20 0.81 -5.57 0.32
N GLY A 21 1.12 -4.28 0.41
CA GLY A 21 2.44 -3.81 0.80
C GLY A 21 2.83 -4.23 2.22
N LEU A 22 1.91 -4.12 3.17
CA LEU A 22 2.11 -4.59 4.54
C LEU A 22 2.36 -6.10 4.58
N TYR A 23 1.58 -6.89 3.84
CA TYR A 23 1.78 -8.34 3.73
C TYR A 23 3.19 -8.67 3.24
N LEU A 24 3.67 -7.99 2.19
CA LEU A 24 5.02 -8.21 1.68
C LEU A 24 6.13 -7.84 2.67
N VAL A 25 5.95 -6.76 3.44
CA VAL A 25 6.90 -6.41 4.51
C VAL A 25 6.90 -7.47 5.60
N VAL A 26 5.74 -7.99 6.00
CA VAL A 26 5.64 -9.10 6.96
C VAL A 26 6.35 -10.34 6.41
N CYS A 27 6.16 -10.67 5.13
CA CYS A 27 6.88 -11.78 4.48
C CYS A 27 8.39 -11.54 4.43
N SER A 28 8.84 -10.31 4.21
CA SER A 28 10.26 -9.96 4.27
C SER A 28 10.84 -10.14 5.67
N VAL A 29 10.11 -9.79 6.73
CA VAL A 29 10.62 -9.88 8.10
C VAL A 29 10.56 -11.31 8.64
N LEU A 30 9.50 -12.05 8.34
CA LEU A 30 9.25 -13.39 8.91
C LEU A 30 9.74 -14.53 8.02
N PHE A 31 9.85 -14.33 6.71
CA PHE A 31 10.04 -15.39 5.71
C PHE A 31 11.12 -15.05 4.66
N ASN A 32 12.26 -14.48 5.09
CA ASN A 32 13.39 -14.19 4.21
C ASN A 32 14.47 -15.28 4.24
N SER A 33 14.35 -16.25 3.34
CA SER A 33 15.30 -17.37 3.19
C SER A 33 16.32 -17.12 2.09
N ALA A 34 17.52 -17.72 2.20
CA ALA A 34 18.57 -17.63 1.18
C ALA A 34 18.13 -18.17 -0.20
N GLU A 35 17.26 -19.18 -0.21
CA GLU A 35 16.69 -19.75 -1.44
C GLU A 35 15.83 -18.73 -2.20
N GLU A 36 14.98 -17.97 -1.51
CA GLU A 36 14.16 -16.90 -2.09
C GLU A 36 15.02 -15.75 -2.61
N MET A 37 16.10 -15.43 -1.88
CA MET A 37 17.04 -14.38 -2.27
C MET A 37 17.86 -14.77 -3.50
N ASN A 38 18.16 -16.06 -3.70
CA ASN A 38 18.82 -16.53 -4.91
C ASN A 38 17.96 -16.39 -6.17
N LYS A 39 16.63 -16.54 -6.06
CA LYS A 39 15.69 -16.37 -7.19
C LYS A 39 15.65 -14.92 -7.70
N THR A 40 16.11 -13.98 -6.89
CA THR A 40 15.98 -12.53 -7.07
C THR A 40 17.34 -11.83 -7.17
N GLY A 41 18.42 -12.61 -7.36
CA GLY A 41 19.78 -12.05 -7.53
C GLY A 41 20.38 -11.47 -6.24
N GLY A 42 19.99 -11.99 -5.08
CA GLY A 42 20.48 -11.57 -3.76
C GLY A 42 19.70 -10.41 -3.14
N ILE A 43 18.58 -10.00 -3.74
CA ILE A 43 17.78 -8.86 -3.28
C ILE A 43 16.49 -9.34 -2.61
N ASN A 44 16.12 -8.78 -1.47
CA ASN A 44 14.82 -9.08 -0.87
C ASN A 44 13.68 -8.41 -1.68
N ALA A 45 13.12 -9.14 -2.66
CA ALA A 45 12.06 -8.63 -3.53
C ALA A 45 10.80 -8.27 -2.75
N ASN A 46 10.40 -9.08 -1.76
CA ASN A 46 9.25 -8.79 -0.90
C ASN A 46 9.39 -7.43 -0.20
N LEU A 47 10.58 -7.13 0.34
CA LEU A 47 10.85 -5.86 1.00
C LEU A 47 10.66 -4.68 0.04
N TRP A 48 11.36 -4.70 -1.09
CA TRP A 48 11.35 -3.56 -2.02
C TRP A 48 10.00 -3.36 -2.69
N SER A 49 9.33 -4.43 -3.10
CA SER A 49 7.96 -4.36 -3.62
C SER A 49 7.00 -3.85 -2.55
N GLY A 50 7.10 -4.36 -1.31
CA GLY A 50 6.29 -3.92 -0.17
C GLY A 50 6.46 -2.42 0.12
N LEU A 51 7.70 -1.94 0.18
CA LEU A 51 8.02 -0.52 0.39
C LEU A 51 7.47 0.36 -0.74
N GLY A 52 7.59 -0.07 -2.00
CA GLY A 52 7.02 0.66 -3.14
C GLY A 52 5.50 0.80 -3.06
N LEU A 53 4.81 -0.29 -2.72
CA LEU A 53 3.35 -0.28 -2.54
C LEU A 53 2.92 0.60 -1.37
N LEU A 54 3.63 0.53 -0.24
CA LEU A 54 3.35 1.36 0.93
C LEU A 54 3.60 2.85 0.64
N ALA A 55 4.62 3.20 -0.14
CA ALA A 55 4.87 4.58 -0.54
C ALA A 55 3.70 5.15 -1.38
N ILE A 56 3.19 4.38 -2.34
CA ILE A 56 2.04 4.78 -3.15
C ILE A 56 0.77 4.86 -2.30
N ALA A 57 0.53 3.86 -1.44
CA ALA A 57 -0.61 3.85 -0.52
C ALA A 57 -0.58 5.06 0.43
N ALA A 58 0.58 5.42 0.97
CA ALA A 58 0.74 6.60 1.81
C ALA A 58 0.48 7.90 1.03
N GLY A 59 0.99 8.03 -0.19
CA GLY A 59 0.71 9.18 -1.05
C GLY A 59 -0.78 9.32 -1.38
N MET A 60 -1.44 8.21 -1.69
CA MET A 60 -2.88 8.18 -1.97
C MET A 60 -3.72 8.49 -0.75
N GLY A 61 -3.38 7.91 0.40
CA GLY A 61 -4.06 8.13 1.67
C GLY A 61 -3.91 9.57 2.14
N LEU A 62 -2.72 10.16 1.97
CA LEU A 62 -2.46 11.55 2.28
C LEU A 62 -3.28 12.49 1.38
N TRP A 63 -3.33 12.23 0.07
CA TRP A 63 -4.14 13.04 -0.84
C TRP A 63 -5.64 12.91 -0.55
N TRP A 64 -6.13 11.70 -0.28
CA TRP A 64 -7.52 11.47 0.13
C TRP A 64 -7.85 12.21 1.44
N TRP A 65 -6.91 12.25 2.39
CA TRP A 65 -7.10 12.91 3.68
C TRP A 65 -7.14 14.43 3.55
N ILE A 66 -6.25 15.02 2.74
CA ILE A 66 -6.12 16.47 2.53
C ILE A 66 -7.25 17.02 1.63
N LYS A 67 -7.66 16.27 0.60
CA LYS A 67 -8.70 16.69 -0.36
C LYS A 67 -9.92 15.75 -0.32
N PRO A 68 -10.78 15.83 0.70
CA PRO A 68 -12.02 15.05 0.72
C PRO A 68 -12.94 15.45 -0.44
N ASN A 69 -13.53 14.49 -1.15
CA ASN A 69 -14.57 14.78 -2.14
C ASN A 69 -15.91 15.05 -1.42
N PRO A 70 -16.72 16.01 -1.89
CA PRO A 70 -18.12 16.11 -1.49
C PRO A 70 -18.84 14.80 -1.83
N SER A 71 -19.73 14.32 -0.96
CA SER A 71 -20.57 13.16 -1.26
C SER A 71 -21.41 13.46 -2.50
N GLU A 72 -21.43 12.54 -3.49
CA GLU A 72 -22.34 12.61 -4.64
C GLU A 72 -23.78 12.67 -4.13
N GLY A 73 -24.39 13.86 -4.14
CA GLY A 73 -25.71 14.08 -3.54
C GLY A 73 -26.13 15.53 -3.33
N GLU A 74 -25.49 16.51 -3.98
CA GLU A 74 -26.06 17.86 -4.22
C GLU A 74 -26.22 18.08 -5.72
#